data_AF-S4PA22-F1
#
_entry.id   AF-S4PA22-F1
#
_cell.length_a   1.000
_cell.length_b   1.000
_cell.length_c   1.000
_cell.angle_alpha   90.00
_cell.angle_beta   90.00
_cell.angle_gamma   90.00
#
_symmetry.space_group_name_H-M   'P 1'
#
loop_
_entity.id
_entity.type
_entity.pdbx_description
1 polymer ?
#
loop_
_entity_poly.entity_id
_entity_poly.type
_entity_poly.pdbx_seq_one_letter_code
_entity_poly.pdbx_strand_id
1 'polypeptide(L)'
;MHLDPTRKVIPEYIERFLNESEHGVVLFSFGSLIRTATLPKYKEDIIVNALSKLKQRVIWKYEDSAEEGNLTGNILRVRWLPQYELLQHNKVFAFIAHGGLLGMTEAVSA
;
A
#
# COMPACT_ATOMS: atom_id res chain seq x y z
N MET A 1 -17.70 1.03 -5.30
CA MET A 1 -16.73 2.13 -5.57
C MET A 1 -16.40 2.73 -4.22
N HIS A 2 -15.13 2.82 -3.81
CA HIS A 2 -14.76 3.61 -2.62
C HIS A 2 -14.71 5.11 -2.98
N LEU A 3 -15.79 5.60 -3.60
CA LEU A 3 -16.01 7.03 -3.80
C LEU A 3 -16.92 7.50 -2.68
N ASP A 4 -16.41 7.51 -1.46
CA ASP A 4 -17.07 8.22 -0.39
C ASP A 4 -16.66 9.70 -0.52
N PRO A 5 -17.59 10.65 -0.70
CA PRO A 5 -17.26 12.07 -0.80
C PRO A 5 -16.73 12.64 0.53
N THR A 6 -16.85 11.90 1.64
CA THR A 6 -16.05 12.19 2.84
C THR A 6 -14.65 11.65 2.62
N ARG A 7 -13.73 12.51 2.13
CA ARG A 7 -12.29 12.20 2.03
C ARG A 7 -11.85 11.44 3.28
N LYS A 8 -11.50 10.16 3.14
CA LYS A 8 -10.96 9.43 4.28
C LYS A 8 -9.59 10.00 4.56
N VAL A 9 -9.46 10.61 5.72
CA VAL A 9 -8.20 11.22 6.17
C VAL A 9 -7.13 10.13 6.18
N ILE A 10 -6.00 10.39 5.51
CA ILE A 10 -4.84 9.52 5.58
C ILE A 10 -4.38 9.48 7.04
N PRO A 11 -4.30 8.30 7.69
CA PRO A 11 -3.86 8.21 9.07
C PRO A 11 -2.47 8.83 9.28
N GLU A 12 -2.25 9.49 10.41
CA GLU A 12 -1.03 10.25 10.69
C GLU A 12 0.25 9.39 10.54
N TYR A 13 0.20 8.11 10.92
CA TYR A 13 1.33 7.21 10.77
C TYR A 13 1.68 6.93 9.29
N ILE A 14 0.68 6.87 8.41
CA ILE A 14 0.87 6.74 6.96
C ILE A 14 1.37 8.06 6.37
N GLU A 15 0.77 9.18 6.80
CA GLU A 15 1.13 10.53 6.37
C GLU A 15 2.60 10.84 6.68
N ARG A 16 3.06 10.55 7.90
CA ARG A 16 4.47 10.66 8.30
C ARG A 16 5.35 9.77 7.43
N PHE A 17 4.95 8.52 7.20
CA PHE A 17 5.70 7.58 6.38
C PHE A 17 5.85 8.04 4.92
N LEU A 18 4.82 8.66 4.34
CA LEU A 18 4.84 9.28 3.00
C LEU A 18 5.78 10.50 2.97
N ASN A 19 5.64 11.41 3.93
CA ASN A 19 6.33 12.70 3.90
C ASN A 19 7.84 12.59 4.14
N GLU A 20 8.27 11.62 4.94
CA GLU A 20 9.67 11.28 5.13
C GLU A 20 10.29 10.50 3.95
N SER A 21 9.51 10.17 2.92
CA SER A 21 10.06 9.51 1.72
C SER A 21 10.81 10.51 0.84
N GLU A 22 12.10 10.26 0.64
CA GLU A 22 12.94 11.02 -0.30
C GLU A 22 12.64 10.63 -1.75
N HIS A 23 12.52 9.32 -2.01
CA HIS A 23 12.35 8.78 -3.36
C HIS A 23 10.90 8.47 -3.73
N GLY A 24 9.93 8.88 -2.89
CA GLY A 24 8.52 8.56 -3.06
C GLY A 24 8.13 7.19 -2.53
N VAL A 25 6.88 6.82 -2.78
CA VAL A 25 6.22 5.63 -2.22
C VAL A 25 5.55 4.81 -3.32
N VAL A 26 5.70 3.49 -3.21
CA VAL A 26 4.97 2.49 -4.00
C VAL A 26 3.82 1.93 -3.17
N LEU A 27 2.61 1.91 -3.71
CA LEU A 27 1.49 1.20 -3.12
C LEU A 27 1.44 -0.24 -3.66
N PHE A 28 1.33 -1.21 -2.76
CA PHE A 28 1.22 -2.63 -3.10
C PHE A 28 -0.04 -3.22 -2.47
N SER A 29 -1.03 -3.57 -3.30
CA SER A 29 -2.33 -4.06 -2.82
C SER A 29 -2.93 -5.11 -3.75
N PHE A 30 -3.36 -6.22 -3.16
CA PHE A 30 -4.08 -7.28 -3.85
C PHE A 30 -5.61 -7.17 -3.64
N GLY A 31 -6.07 -6.02 -3.16
CA GLY A 31 -7.49 -5.81 -2.83
C GLY A 31 -7.93 -6.62 -1.61
N SER A 32 -9.24 -6.79 -1.47
CA SER A 32 -9.84 -7.54 -0.36
C SER A 32 -9.97 -9.04 -0.61
N LEU A 33 -10.01 -9.46 -1.89
CA LEU A 33 -10.27 -10.86 -2.26
C LEU A 33 -9.07 -11.76 -2.02
N ILE A 34 -7.86 -11.27 -2.29
CA ILE A 34 -6.63 -12.03 -2.12
C ILE A 34 -5.98 -11.59 -0.81
N ARG A 35 -5.87 -12.52 0.13
CA ARG A 35 -5.18 -12.31 1.40
C ARG A 35 -3.70 -12.64 1.24
N THR A 36 -2.84 -11.63 1.23
CA THR A 36 -1.40 -11.86 1.07
C THR A 36 -0.77 -12.47 2.31
N ALA A 37 -1.39 -12.32 3.47
CA ALA A 37 -0.96 -12.99 4.71
C ALA A 37 -1.11 -14.52 4.67
N THR A 38 -1.93 -15.08 3.77
CA THR A 38 -2.07 -16.54 3.61
C THR A 38 -1.09 -17.13 2.60
N LEU A 39 -0.17 -16.33 2.03
CA LEU A 39 0.85 -16.85 1.14
C LEU A 39 1.80 -17.78 1.91
N PRO A 40 2.28 -18.87 1.28
CA PRO A 40 3.38 -19.64 1.83
C PRO A 40 4.58 -18.73 2.12
N LYS A 41 5.25 -18.94 3.27
CA LYS A 41 6.33 -18.07 3.75
C LYS A 41 7.39 -17.77 2.69
N TYR A 42 7.80 -18.78 1.91
CA TYR A 42 8.79 -18.60 0.84
C TYR A 42 8.35 -17.60 -0.25
N LYS A 43 7.04 -17.52 -0.57
CA LYS A 43 6.53 -16.53 -1.55
C LYS A 43 6.51 -15.13 -0.94
N GLU A 44 6.10 -15.02 0.32
CA GLU A 44 6.16 -13.75 1.05
C GLU A 44 7.60 -13.23 1.11
N ASP A 45 8.57 -14.10 1.40
CA ASP A 45 9.98 -13.73 1.49
C ASP A 45 10.55 -13.27 0.15
N ILE A 46 10.15 -13.89 -0.96
CA ILE A 46 10.50 -13.42 -2.32
C ILE A 46 9.96 -12.01 -2.56
N ILE A 47 8.70 -11.75 -2.19
CA ILE A 47 8.08 -10.43 -2.35
C ILE A 47 8.82 -9.39 -1.49
N VAL A 48 9.05 -9.70 -0.21
CA VAL A 48 9.79 -8.81 0.71
C VAL A 48 11.18 -8.49 0.16
N ASN A 49 11.93 -9.51 -0.27
CA ASN A 49 13.28 -9.33 -0.80
C ASN A 49 13.31 -8.52 -2.10
N ALA A 50 12.28 -8.65 -2.95
CA ALA A 50 12.15 -7.82 -4.15
C ALA A 50 11.86 -6.36 -3.79
N LEU A 51 10.87 -6.13 -2.92
CA LEU A 51 10.46 -4.79 -2.50
C LEU A 51 11.53 -4.07 -1.66
N SER A 52 12.33 -4.81 -0.89
CA SER A 52 13.38 -4.24 -0.04
C SER A 52 14.56 -3.67 -0.82
N LYS A 53 14.67 -4.01 -2.11
CA LYS A 53 15.71 -3.48 -3.00
C LYS A 53 15.35 -2.14 -3.63
N LEU A 54 14.09 -1.71 -3.50
CA LEU A 54 13.65 -0.41 -3.99
C LEU A 54 14.25 0.69 -3.12
N LYS A 55 14.66 1.80 -3.76
CA LYS A 55 15.06 3.01 -3.03
C LYS A 55 13.84 3.69 -2.38
N GLN A 56 12.66 3.43 -2.95
CA GLN A 56 11.40 3.96 -2.48
C GLN A 56 10.89 3.22 -1.27
N ARG A 57 10.08 3.92 -0.48
CA ARG A 57 9.29 3.28 0.57
C ARG A 57 8.12 2.53 -0.07
N VAL A 58 7.64 1.49 0.59
CA VAL A 58 6.52 0.68 0.09
C VAL A 58 5.46 0.59 1.17
N ILE A 59 4.21 0.87 0.81
CA ILE A 59 3.07 0.54 1.66
C ILE A 59 2.42 -0.71 1.10
N TRP A 60 2.40 -1.77 1.90
CA TRP A 60 1.81 -3.05 1.53
C TRP A 60 0.54 -3.31 2.33
N LYS A 61 -0.60 -3.42 1.64
CA LYS A 61 -1.83 -3.97 2.24
C LYS A 61 -1.62 -5.42 2.68
N TYR A 62 -1.62 -5.65 3.99
CA TYR A 62 -1.34 -6.95 4.60
C TYR A 62 -2.29 -7.21 5.77
N GLU A 63 -3.04 -8.30 5.72
CA GLU A 63 -4.22 -8.51 6.57
C GLU A 63 -3.88 -8.68 8.06
N ASP A 64 -2.75 -9.34 8.35
CA ASP A 64 -2.35 -9.68 9.72
C ASP A 64 -1.45 -8.58 10.35
N SER A 65 -1.50 -7.37 9.79
CA SER A 65 -0.77 -6.22 10.31
C SER A 65 -1.39 -5.67 11.60
N ALA A 66 -0.53 -5.14 12.48
CA ALA A 66 -0.92 -4.30 13.60
C ALA A 66 -1.71 -3.05 13.12
N GLU A 67 -2.44 -2.41 14.04
CA GLU A 67 -3.33 -1.28 13.73
C GLU A 67 -2.60 -0.07 13.14
N GLU A 68 -1.44 0.27 13.69
CA GLU A 68 -0.55 1.33 13.18
C GLU A 68 0.46 0.82 12.12
N GLY A 69 0.26 -0.40 11.63
CA GLY A 69 1.17 -1.03 10.68
C GLY A 69 2.35 -1.76 11.32
N ASN A 70 3.06 -2.52 10.49
CA ASN A 70 4.34 -3.14 10.84
C ASN A 70 5.41 -2.67 9.85
N LEU A 71 6.40 -1.92 10.34
CA LEU A 71 7.52 -1.47 9.53
C LEU A 71 8.63 -2.52 9.51
N THR A 72 9.12 -2.87 8.32
CA THR A 72 10.28 -3.75 8.13
C THR A 72 11.13 -3.21 6.99
N GLY A 73 12.27 -2.60 7.33
CA GLY A 73 13.11 -1.89 6.35
C GLY A 73 12.36 -0.70 5.74
N ASN A 74 12.21 -0.70 4.41
CA ASN A 74 11.45 0.30 3.65
C ASN A 74 9.97 -0.07 3.45
N ILE A 75 9.49 -1.18 4.01
CA ILE A 75 8.14 -1.70 3.79
C ILE A 75 7.28 -1.47 5.02
N LEU A 76 6.25 -0.64 4.90
CA LEU A 76 5.19 -0.49 5.89
C LEU A 76 4.02 -1.40 5.50
N ARG A 77 3.81 -2.46 6.28
CA ARG A 77 2.62 -3.31 6.14
C ARG A 77 1.47 -2.65 6.89
N VAL A 78 0.29 -2.58 6.27
CA VAL A 78 -0.92 -1.99 6.86
C VAL A 78 -2.13 -2.85 6.59
N ARG A 79 -3.03 -2.98 7.57
CA ARG A 79 -4.24 -3.80 7.43
C ARG A 79 -5.28 -3.17 6.49
N TRP A 80 -5.36 -1.85 6.50
CA TRP A 80 -6.30 -1.07 5.69
C TRP A 80 -5.58 0.09 5.00
N LEU A 81 -6.06 0.44 3.80
CA LEU A 81 -5.53 1.52 2.98
C LEU A 81 -6.65 2.49 2.59
N PRO A 82 -6.49 3.81 2.82
CA PRO A 82 -7.25 4.84 2.10
C PRO A 82 -6.73 4.91 0.65
N GLN A 83 -7.02 3.87 -0.15
CA GLN A 83 -6.34 3.63 -1.43
C GLN A 83 -6.51 4.80 -2.40
N TYR A 84 -7.72 5.36 -2.53
CA TYR A 84 -7.98 6.44 -3.46
C TYR A 84 -7.23 7.72 -3.07
N GLU A 85 -7.28 8.11 -1.80
CA GLU A 85 -6.55 9.27 -1.29
C GLU A 85 -5.03 9.11 -1.42
N LEU A 86 -4.52 7.89 -1.19
CA LEU A 86 -3.10 7.60 -1.40
C LEU A 86 -2.70 7.65 -2.86
N LEU A 87 -3.55 7.19 -3.79
CA LEU A 87 -3.27 7.27 -5.23
C LEU A 87 -3.22 8.72 -5.73
N GLN A 88 -3.95 9.63 -5.08
CA GLN A 88 -3.90 11.08 -5.37
C GLN A 88 -2.73 11.80 -4.69
N HIS A 89 -2.01 11.13 -3.78
CA HIS A 89 -0.95 11.76 -3.00
C HIS A 89 0.32 11.95 -3.84
N ASN A 90 0.89 13.16 -3.83
CA ASN A 90 2.05 13.53 -4.68
C ASN A 90 3.32 12.68 -4.47
N LYS A 91 3.47 12.05 -3.30
CA LYS A 91 4.56 11.11 -2.99
C LYS A 91 4.35 9.71 -3.54
N VAL A 92 3.12 9.34 -3.91
CA VAL A 92 2.82 8.04 -4.51
C VAL A 92 3.01 8.16 -6.02
N PHE A 93 3.91 7.36 -6.58
CA PHE A 93 4.21 7.40 -8.03
C PHE A 93 3.98 6.07 -8.74
N ALA A 94 3.75 4.98 -7.99
CA ALA A 94 3.46 3.68 -8.56
C ALA A 94 2.46 2.88 -7.70
N PHE A 95 1.59 2.14 -8.38
CA PHE A 95 0.66 1.21 -7.79
C PHE A 95 0.82 -0.18 -8.40
N ILE A 96 1.17 -1.15 -7.56
CA ILE A 96 1.27 -2.55 -7.91
C ILE A 96 0.01 -3.25 -7.40
N ALA A 97 -0.82 -3.70 -8.35
CA ALA A 97 -2.14 -4.26 -8.09
C ALA A 97 -2.31 -5.66 -8.66
N HIS A 98 -3.23 -6.44 -8.08
CA HIS A 98 -3.67 -7.73 -8.64
C HIS A 98 -4.56 -7.60 -9.90
N GLY A 99 -4.88 -6.37 -10.34
CA GLY A 99 -5.69 -6.13 -11.54
C GLY A 99 -7.21 -6.18 -11.36
N GLY A 100 -7.73 -6.17 -10.13
CA GLY A 100 -9.17 -6.11 -9.88
C GLY A 100 -9.82 -4.81 -10.38
N LEU A 101 -11.04 -4.92 -10.93
CA LEU A 101 -11.76 -3.82 -11.60
C LEU A 101 -11.76 -2.52 -10.80
N LEU A 102 -12.17 -2.55 -9.53
CA LEU A 102 -12.31 -1.35 -8.70
C LEU A 102 -10.96 -0.65 -8.45
N GLY A 103 -9.92 -1.42 -8.13
CA GLY A 103 -8.59 -0.85 -7.89
C GLY A 103 -8.00 -0.23 -9.17
N MET A 104 -8.26 -0.83 -10.33
CA MET A 104 -7.86 -0.27 -11.62
C MET A 104 -8.65 1.00 -11.97
N THR A 105 -9.95 1.04 -11.71
CA THR A 105 -10.77 2.25 -11.92
C THR A 105 -10.29 3.41 -11.05
N GLU A 106 -9.97 3.15 -9.78
CA GLU A 106 -9.39 4.13 -8.85
C GLU A 106 -8.04 4.64 -9.38
N ALA A 107 -7.17 3.75 -9.85
CA ALA A 107 -5.86 4.12 -10.40
C ALA A 107 -5.93 5.00 -11.66
N VAL A 108 -6.91 4.78 -12.53
CA VAL A 108 -7.12 5.60 -13.74
C VAL A 108 -7.76 6.96 -13.40
N SER A 109 -8.52 7.03 -12.30
CA SER A 109 -9.28 8.22 -11.91
C SER A 109 -8.57 9.10 -10.87
N ALA A 110 -7.37 8.70 -10.44
CA ALA A 110 -6.56 9.40 -9.44
C ALA A 110 -5.64 10.46 -10.08
#